data_AF-A0A8C5TJX3-F1
#
_entry.id   AF-A0A8C5TJX3-F1
#
_cell.length_a   1.000
_cell.length_b   1.000
_cell.length_c   1.000
_cell.angle_alpha   90.00
_cell.angle_beta   90.00
_cell.angle_gamma   90.00
#
_symmetry.space_group_name_H-M   'P 1'
#
loop_
_entity.id
_entity.type
_entity.pdbx_description
1 polymer ?
#
loop_
_entity_poly.entity_id
_entity_poly.type
_entity_poly.pdbx_seq_one_letter_code
_entity_poly.pdbx_strand_id
1 'polypeptide(L)'
;MDLYGYPLKAKFSQPRPPPPKVLPATSTMAASYKNRPASHSESFTMPWMPNTYYKAAALNPTLSPLSESFPGHPPTKMVPFISERPNSVFTRHTLDDWHRNNMTNYKESETTRHNAERLRADLTRTIKDVYQQTKRTQGESTQNLGERVNDIEYWKSELCIELDAMIRETNSLADMQKRLERALADTEGPFQVAHKCLLNREKRMGIDLVNDDVEKQLITLITP
;
A
#
# COMPACT_ATOMS: atom_id res chain seq x y z
N MET A 1 -23.32 61.66 20.18
CA MET A 1 -22.08 60.85 20.05
C MET A 1 -22.46 59.45 20.50
N ASP A 2 -22.95 58.66 19.54
CA ASP A 2 -23.50 57.33 19.76
C ASP A 2 -22.38 56.29 19.61
N LEU A 3 -22.10 55.51 20.66
CA LEU A 3 -21.31 54.30 20.56
C LEU A 3 -22.23 53.09 20.69
N TYR A 4 -22.59 52.51 19.56
CA TYR A 4 -23.32 51.25 19.45
C TYR A 4 -22.40 50.07 19.78
N GLY A 5 -22.79 49.26 20.76
CA GLY A 5 -22.18 47.97 21.06
C GLY A 5 -22.53 46.93 20.00
N TYR A 6 -21.52 46.22 19.49
CA TYR A 6 -21.68 45.07 18.59
C TYR A 6 -21.88 43.78 19.39
N PRO A 7 -22.88 42.93 19.06
CA PRO A 7 -23.02 41.63 19.69
C PRO A 7 -22.05 40.60 19.09
N LEU A 8 -21.23 39.98 19.95
CA LEU A 8 -20.40 38.82 19.63
C LEU A 8 -21.29 37.62 19.24
N LYS A 9 -21.09 37.07 18.04
CA LYS A 9 -21.77 35.84 17.61
C LYS A 9 -21.09 34.62 18.25
N ALA A 10 -21.80 33.93 19.12
CA ALA A 10 -21.40 32.63 19.65
C ALA A 10 -21.34 31.59 18.52
N LYS A 11 -20.22 30.87 18.41
CA LYS A 11 -20.07 29.75 17.47
C LYS A 11 -20.62 28.48 18.14
N PHE A 12 -21.79 28.03 17.66
CA PHE A 12 -22.36 26.75 18.06
C PHE A 12 -21.60 25.62 17.37
N SER A 13 -20.80 24.85 18.11
CA SER A 13 -20.18 23.62 17.62
C SER A 13 -21.20 22.50 17.65
N GLN A 14 -21.63 22.02 16.48
CA GLN A 14 -22.47 20.81 16.41
C GLN A 14 -21.66 19.57 16.80
N PRO A 15 -22.27 18.57 17.48
CA PRO A 15 -21.63 17.29 17.72
C PRO A 15 -21.40 16.55 16.39
N ARG A 16 -20.20 16.01 16.20
CA ARG A 16 -19.85 15.17 15.05
C ARG A 16 -20.63 13.83 15.14
N PRO A 17 -21.31 13.38 14.07
CA PRO A 17 -22.02 12.10 14.09
C PRO A 17 -21.03 10.92 14.23
N PRO A 18 -21.44 9.79 14.83
CA PRO A 18 -20.55 8.63 15.01
C PRO A 18 -20.15 8.04 13.66
N PRO A 19 -18.89 7.56 13.52
CA PRO A 19 -18.43 6.97 12.26
C PRO A 19 -19.19 5.65 11.99
N PRO A 20 -19.44 5.32 10.71
CA PRO A 20 -20.11 4.08 10.36
C PRO A 20 -19.24 2.87 10.76
N LYS A 21 -19.86 1.84 11.32
CA LYS A 21 -19.23 0.53 11.65
C LYS A 21 -18.97 -0.28 10.38
N VAL A 22 -18.10 0.22 9.50
CA VAL A 22 -17.66 -0.52 8.33
C VAL A 22 -16.14 -0.58 8.38
N LEU A 23 -15.61 -1.77 8.66
CA LEU A 23 -14.19 -2.05 8.54
C LEU A 23 -13.78 -1.80 7.07
N PRO A 24 -12.60 -1.20 6.81
CA PRO A 24 -12.15 -1.01 5.44
C PRO A 24 -11.95 -2.36 4.77
N ALA A 25 -12.59 -2.55 3.62
CA ALA A 25 -12.46 -3.76 2.82
C ALA A 25 -10.98 -3.94 2.40
N THR A 26 -10.34 -4.99 2.91
CA THR A 26 -9.00 -5.41 2.47
C THR A 26 -9.11 -6.10 1.11
N SER A 27 -9.38 -5.36 0.04
CA SER A 27 -9.12 -5.82 -1.32
C SER A 27 -9.17 -4.66 -2.31
N THR A 28 -8.01 -4.07 -2.58
CA THR A 28 -7.82 -3.27 -3.79
C THR A 28 -6.41 -3.48 -4.32
N MET A 29 -6.07 -4.75 -4.58
CA MET A 29 -4.88 -5.11 -5.37
C MET A 29 -5.23 -5.79 -6.70
N ALA A 30 -6.52 -5.93 -7.04
CA ALA A 30 -6.94 -6.74 -8.19
C ALA A 30 -7.07 -5.98 -9.53
N ALA A 31 -6.83 -4.65 -9.58
CA ALA A 31 -7.23 -3.86 -10.76
C ALA A 31 -6.24 -2.77 -11.20
N SER A 32 -4.93 -3.06 -11.27
CA SER A 32 -3.95 -2.07 -11.78
C SER A 32 -3.04 -2.54 -12.92
N TYR A 33 -3.35 -3.65 -13.60
CA TYR A 33 -2.52 -4.14 -14.71
C TYR A 33 -3.25 -4.34 -16.06
N LYS A 34 -4.52 -3.95 -16.20
CA LYS A 34 -5.30 -4.31 -17.40
C LYS A 34 -5.38 -3.26 -18.51
N ASN A 35 -4.91 -2.04 -18.33
CA ASN A 35 -4.98 -1.02 -19.40
C ASN A 35 -3.64 -0.31 -19.58
N ARG A 36 -2.74 -0.93 -20.33
CA ARG A 36 -1.66 -0.22 -21.03
C ARG A 36 -1.87 -0.46 -22.52
N PRO A 37 -2.05 0.57 -23.37
CA PRO A 37 -1.94 0.37 -24.80
C PRO A 37 -0.53 -0.12 -25.11
N ALA A 38 -0.40 -1.13 -25.97
CA ALA A 38 0.88 -1.66 -26.40
C ALA A 38 1.67 -0.56 -27.10
N SER A 39 2.61 0.05 -26.39
CA SER A 39 3.67 0.83 -27.03
C SER A 39 4.59 -0.17 -27.71
N HIS A 40 4.49 -0.30 -29.03
CA HIS A 40 5.53 -0.93 -29.83
C HIS A 40 6.79 -0.05 -29.76
N SER A 41 7.60 -0.30 -28.73
CA SER A 41 9.00 0.06 -28.74
C SER A 41 9.72 -1.22 -29.13
N GLU A 42 10.17 -1.30 -30.38
CA GLU A 42 11.11 -2.32 -30.82
C GLU A 42 12.44 -2.09 -30.09
N SER A 43 12.48 -2.56 -28.85
CA SER A 43 13.71 -2.76 -28.11
C SER A 43 14.28 -4.08 -28.61
N PHE A 44 15.31 -4.02 -29.46
CA PHE A 44 16.16 -5.17 -29.74
C PHE A 44 16.83 -5.60 -28.43
N THR A 45 16.15 -6.45 -27.67
CA THR A 45 16.69 -7.12 -26.50
C THR A 45 17.71 -8.15 -26.96
N MET A 46 18.96 -7.73 -27.12
CA MET A 46 20.04 -8.68 -27.00
C MET A 46 20.31 -8.87 -25.51
N PRO A 47 20.29 -10.11 -24.98
CA PRO A 47 20.68 -10.38 -23.61
C PRO A 47 22.11 -9.88 -23.40
N TRP A 48 22.38 -9.24 -22.26
CA TRP A 48 23.76 -8.92 -21.89
C TRP A 48 24.53 -10.23 -21.71
N MET A 49 25.44 -10.52 -22.63
CA MET A 49 26.28 -11.71 -22.59
C MET A 49 27.72 -11.31 -22.23
N PRO A 50 28.40 -12.06 -21.34
CA PRO A 50 29.80 -11.81 -21.03
C PRO A 50 30.68 -11.87 -22.30
N ASN A 51 31.73 -11.05 -22.38
CA ASN A 51 32.65 -10.93 -23.53
C ASN A 51 33.24 -12.29 -23.99
N THR A 52 33.29 -13.29 -23.09
CA THR A 52 33.70 -14.67 -23.41
C THR A 52 32.80 -15.36 -24.42
N TYR A 53 31.51 -15.00 -24.50
CA TYR A 53 30.56 -15.59 -25.44
C TYR A 53 30.89 -15.23 -26.89
N TYR A 54 31.16 -13.95 -27.17
CA TYR A 54 31.50 -13.49 -28.53
C TYR A 54 32.83 -14.06 -29.03
N LYS A 55 33.80 -14.29 -28.15
CA LYS A 55 35.09 -14.91 -28.50
C LYS A 55 34.96 -16.38 -28.87
N ALA A 56 34.08 -17.13 -28.21
CA ALA A 56 33.85 -18.54 -28.52
C ALA A 56 33.10 -18.72 -29.86
N ALA A 57 32.15 -17.84 -30.17
CA ALA A 57 31.41 -17.86 -31.44
C ALA A 57 32.28 -17.57 -32.66
N ALA A 58 33.35 -16.75 -32.51
CA ALA A 58 34.30 -16.48 -33.58
C ALA A 58 35.20 -17.68 -33.93
N LEU A 59 35.38 -18.62 -32.99
CA LEU A 59 36.27 -19.79 -33.17
C LEU A 59 35.52 -21.04 -33.67
N ASN A 60 34.20 -21.12 -33.45
CA ASN A 60 33.36 -22.22 -33.93
C ASN A 60 32.07 -21.66 -34.56
N PRO A 61 31.96 -21.61 -35.90
CA PRO A 61 30.85 -20.97 -36.62
C PRO A 61 29.48 -21.63 -36.42
N THR A 62 29.40 -22.79 -35.76
CA THR A 62 28.21 -23.66 -35.75
C THR A 62 27.21 -23.31 -34.64
N LEU A 63 27.47 -22.29 -33.78
CA LEU A 63 26.57 -21.89 -32.69
C LEU A 63 26.07 -20.43 -32.77
N SER A 64 25.95 -19.87 -33.97
CA SER A 64 25.35 -18.54 -34.17
C SER A 64 23.82 -18.66 -34.38
N PRO A 65 22.95 -18.04 -33.55
CA PRO A 65 21.57 -17.80 -33.92
C PRO A 65 21.52 -16.64 -34.92
N LEU A 66 21.02 -16.92 -36.12
CA LEU A 66 20.50 -15.99 -37.13
C LEU A 66 21.24 -14.64 -37.24
N SER A 67 22.49 -14.67 -37.73
CA SER A 67 23.00 -13.51 -38.48
C SER A 67 22.12 -13.38 -39.72
N GLU A 68 21.33 -12.30 -39.83
CA GLU A 68 20.58 -11.99 -41.03
C GLU A 68 21.51 -12.11 -42.26
N SER A 69 21.11 -13.01 -43.13
CA SER A 69 21.71 -13.26 -44.42
C SER A 69 21.60 -11.98 -45.25
N PHE A 70 22.70 -11.26 -45.45
CA PHE A 70 22.79 -10.37 -46.60
C PHE A 70 22.68 -11.23 -47.87
N PRO A 71 21.89 -10.82 -48.89
CA PRO A 71 21.73 -11.60 -50.10
C PRO A 71 23.09 -11.89 -50.73
N GLY A 72 23.38 -13.16 -50.98
CA GLY A 72 24.67 -13.65 -51.43
C GLY A 72 25.15 -12.95 -52.71
N HIS A 73 26.36 -12.42 -52.66
CA HIS A 73 27.13 -12.16 -53.87
C HIS A 73 27.51 -13.51 -54.51
N PRO A 74 27.32 -13.69 -55.83
CA PRO A 74 27.74 -14.92 -56.49
C PRO A 74 29.28 -15.03 -56.49
N PRO A 75 29.83 -16.26 -56.49
CA PRO A 75 31.27 -16.47 -56.47
C PRO A 75 31.91 -15.84 -57.72
N THR A 76 32.82 -14.90 -57.49
CA THR A 76 33.58 -14.21 -58.54
C THR A 76 34.43 -15.23 -59.31
N LYS A 77 34.04 -15.51 -60.56
CA LYS A 77 34.90 -16.22 -61.51
C LYS A 77 36.12 -15.34 -61.78
N MET A 78 37.30 -15.76 -61.33
CA MET A 78 38.58 -15.12 -61.65
C MET A 78 38.83 -15.25 -63.15
N VAL A 79 38.70 -14.15 -63.89
CA VAL A 79 39.05 -14.07 -65.32
C VAL A 79 40.50 -13.53 -65.41
N PRO A 80 41.39 -14.09 -66.26
CA PRO A 80 42.78 -13.66 -66.31
C PRO A 80 42.91 -12.19 -66.68
N PHE A 81 43.80 -11.50 -65.97
CA PHE A 81 44.22 -10.13 -66.22
C PHE A 81 44.87 -10.03 -67.61
N ILE A 82 44.11 -9.54 -68.59
CA ILE A 82 44.65 -9.09 -69.88
C ILE A 82 44.97 -7.61 -69.73
N SER A 83 46.26 -7.31 -69.65
CA SER A 83 46.82 -5.96 -69.69
C SER A 83 46.79 -5.46 -71.13
N GLU A 84 45.70 -4.82 -71.54
CA GLU A 84 45.70 -3.96 -72.71
C GLU A 84 45.18 -2.58 -72.34
N ARG A 85 46.12 -1.64 -72.21
CA ARG A 85 45.81 -0.21 -72.13
C ARG A 85 45.73 0.35 -73.55
N PRO A 86 44.58 0.90 -73.95
CA PRO A 86 44.55 2.05 -74.82
C PRO A 86 44.11 3.27 -74.01
N ASN A 87 45.01 4.26 -73.97
CA ASN A 87 44.82 5.66 -73.60
C ASN A 87 43.36 6.15 -73.47
N SER A 88 42.87 6.23 -72.24
CA SER A 88 41.99 7.31 -71.77
C SER A 88 41.88 7.21 -70.25
N VAL A 89 42.08 8.33 -69.57
CA VAL A 89 41.81 8.49 -68.14
C VAL A 89 40.29 8.41 -67.96
N PHE A 90 39.76 7.20 -67.83
CA PHE A 90 38.34 7.00 -67.53
C PHE A 90 38.09 7.29 -66.04
N THR A 91 37.85 8.55 -65.71
CA THR A 91 37.15 8.92 -64.47
C THR A 91 35.80 8.18 -64.46
N ARG A 92 35.67 7.13 -63.63
CA ARG A 92 34.44 6.33 -63.49
C ARG A 92 33.23 7.16 -63.03
N HIS A 93 33.51 8.31 -62.43
CA HIS A 93 32.55 9.30 -61.99
C HIS A 93 32.96 10.64 -62.57
N THR A 94 32.00 11.38 -63.09
CA THR A 94 32.21 12.76 -63.52
C THR A 94 32.39 13.67 -62.31
N LEU A 95 32.96 14.86 -62.51
CA LEU A 95 33.05 15.87 -61.44
C LEU A 95 31.66 16.23 -60.88
N ASP A 96 30.64 16.23 -61.74
CA ASP A 96 29.25 16.48 -61.32
C ASP A 96 28.70 15.35 -60.42
N ASP A 97 29.07 14.09 -60.68
CA ASP A 97 28.72 12.96 -59.80
C ASP A 97 29.39 13.12 -58.42
N TRP A 98 30.65 13.57 -58.39
CA TRP A 98 31.36 13.84 -57.14
C TRP A 98 30.73 15.02 -56.39
N HIS A 99 30.41 16.13 -57.07
CA HIS A 99 29.74 17.28 -56.46
C HIS A 99 28.37 16.92 -55.91
N ARG A 100 27.57 16.15 -56.66
CA ARG A 100 26.26 15.68 -56.21
C ARG A 100 26.38 14.77 -54.99
N ASN A 101 27.33 13.84 -54.98
CA ASN A 101 27.58 12.96 -53.84
C ASN A 101 28.00 13.74 -52.59
N ASN A 102 28.92 14.71 -52.72
CA ASN A 102 29.32 15.56 -51.60
C ASN A 102 28.16 16.41 -51.09
N MET A 103 27.31 16.93 -51.98
CA MET A 103 26.13 17.70 -51.60
C MET A 103 25.11 16.84 -50.83
N THR A 104 24.89 15.60 -51.26
CA THR A 104 24.05 14.63 -50.53
C THR A 104 24.65 14.32 -49.16
N ASN A 105 25.94 13.99 -49.08
CA ASN A 105 26.62 13.71 -47.82
C ASN A 105 26.55 14.88 -46.84
N TYR A 106 26.68 16.12 -47.34
CA TYR A 106 26.55 17.33 -46.52
C TYR A 106 25.13 17.46 -45.94
N LYS A 107 24.10 17.28 -46.78
CA LYS A 107 22.70 17.34 -46.33
C LYS A 107 22.37 16.24 -45.32
N GLU A 108 22.84 15.02 -45.54
CA GLU A 108 22.66 13.89 -44.63
C GLU A 108 23.37 14.12 -43.29
N SER A 109 24.60 14.68 -43.34
CA SER A 109 25.37 15.02 -42.14
C SER A 109 24.67 16.10 -41.32
N GLU A 110 24.18 17.16 -41.97
CA GLU A 110 23.43 18.23 -41.30
C GLU A 110 22.11 17.73 -40.69
N THR A 111 21.39 16.87 -41.41
CA THR A 111 20.15 16.25 -40.91
C THR A 111 20.44 15.38 -39.69
N THR A 112 21.49 14.56 -39.76
CA THR A 112 21.93 13.71 -38.64
C THR A 112 22.34 14.54 -37.44
N ARG A 113 23.11 15.62 -37.64
CA ARG A 113 23.52 16.54 -36.59
C ARG A 113 22.31 17.18 -35.91
N HIS A 114 21.37 17.71 -36.69
CA HIS A 114 20.15 18.32 -36.18
C HIS A 114 19.30 17.32 -35.37
N ASN A 115 19.12 16.10 -35.88
CA ASN A 115 18.38 15.05 -35.18
C ASN A 115 19.06 14.66 -33.85
N ALA A 116 20.39 14.55 -33.83
CA ALA A 116 21.14 14.26 -32.61
C ALA A 116 21.04 15.39 -31.58
N GLU A 117 21.07 16.65 -32.01
CA GLU A 117 20.87 17.81 -31.14
C GLU A 117 19.47 17.80 -30.51
N ARG A 118 18.42 17.57 -31.32
CA ARG A 118 17.05 17.44 -30.83
C ARG A 118 16.91 16.30 -29.83
N LEU A 119 17.45 15.13 -30.15
CA LEU A 119 17.42 13.96 -29.27
C LEU A 119 18.08 14.24 -27.91
N ARG A 120 19.23 14.94 -27.89
CA ARG A 120 19.90 15.32 -26.64
C ARG A 120 19.05 16.30 -25.82
N ALA A 121 18.40 17.26 -26.48
CA ALA A 121 17.51 18.21 -25.81
C ALA A 121 16.30 17.48 -25.18
N ASP A 122 15.65 16.60 -25.95
CA ASP A 122 14.52 15.79 -25.49
C ASP A 122 14.90 14.85 -24.33
N LEU A 123 16.08 14.21 -24.42
CA LEU A 123 16.61 13.37 -23.35
C LEU A 123 16.85 14.19 -22.07
N THR A 124 17.48 15.36 -22.19
CA THR A 124 17.77 16.22 -21.04
C THR A 124 16.48 16.66 -20.35
N ARG A 125 15.46 17.04 -21.12
CA ARG A 125 14.13 17.37 -20.60
C ARG A 125 13.50 16.17 -19.90
N THR A 126 13.52 15.00 -20.56
CA THR A 126 12.91 13.78 -20.02
C THR A 126 13.56 13.36 -18.69
N ILE A 127 14.89 13.43 -18.59
CA ILE A 127 15.63 13.15 -17.35
C ILE A 127 15.16 14.08 -16.23
N LYS A 128 15.04 15.38 -16.52
CA LYS A 128 14.58 16.37 -15.54
C LYS A 128 13.14 16.10 -15.09
N ASP A 129 12.25 15.79 -16.02
CA ASP A 129 10.84 15.53 -15.74
C ASP A 129 10.69 14.26 -14.89
N VAL A 130 11.39 13.17 -15.24
CA VAL A 130 11.40 11.93 -14.45
C VAL A 130 11.98 12.18 -13.06
N TYR A 131 13.11 12.89 -12.95
CA TYR A 131 13.71 13.20 -11.65
C TYR A 131 12.75 13.99 -10.75
N GLN A 132 12.08 15.01 -11.29
CA GLN A 132 11.10 15.79 -10.54
C GLN A 132 9.91 14.93 -10.10
N GLN A 133 9.40 14.08 -10.99
CA GLN A 133 8.31 13.18 -10.66
C GLN A 133 8.70 12.20 -9.57
N THR A 134 9.85 11.54 -9.69
CA THR A 134 10.37 10.61 -8.68
C THR A 134 10.54 11.30 -7.34
N LYS A 135 11.11 12.52 -7.31
CA LYS A 135 11.28 13.28 -6.07
C LYS A 135 9.95 13.61 -5.41
N ARG A 136 8.94 14.03 -6.18
CA ARG A 136 7.59 14.32 -5.67
C ARG A 136 6.93 13.06 -5.09
N THR A 137 6.91 11.98 -5.87
CA THR A 137 6.31 10.71 -5.44
C THR A 137 7.02 10.15 -4.20
N GLN A 138 8.35 10.25 -4.11
CA GLN A 138 9.08 9.83 -2.91
C GLN A 138 8.71 10.68 -1.69
N GLY A 139 8.61 12.00 -1.86
CA GLY A 139 8.20 12.91 -0.79
C GLY A 139 6.80 12.61 -0.28
N GLU A 140 5.83 12.48 -1.19
CA GLU A 140 4.44 12.12 -0.88
C GLU A 140 4.35 10.76 -0.18
N SER A 141 5.06 9.75 -0.68
CA SER A 141 5.09 8.41 -0.07
C SER A 141 5.68 8.45 1.35
N THR A 142 6.76 9.22 1.54
CA THR A 142 7.40 9.36 2.86
C THR A 142 6.47 10.07 3.85
N GLN A 143 5.78 11.12 3.42
CA GLN A 143 4.80 11.82 4.23
C GLN A 143 3.63 10.90 4.61
N ASN A 144 3.03 10.23 3.63
CA ASN A 144 1.90 9.32 3.86
C ASN A 144 2.27 8.20 4.84
N LEU A 145 3.47 7.62 4.69
CA LEU A 145 3.96 6.62 5.64
C LEU A 145 4.13 7.20 7.05
N GLY A 146 4.67 8.41 7.17
CA GLY A 146 4.78 9.10 8.46
C GLY A 146 3.42 9.34 9.12
N GLU A 147 2.44 9.84 8.37
CA GLU A 147 1.06 10.02 8.84
C GLU A 147 0.45 8.69 9.32
N ARG A 148 0.60 7.62 8.53
CA ARG A 148 0.10 6.30 8.91
C ARG A 148 0.77 5.73 10.16
N VAL A 149 2.06 5.96 10.36
CA VAL A 149 2.76 5.56 11.59
C VAL A 149 2.17 6.29 12.79
N ASN A 150 1.98 7.61 12.69
CA ASN A 150 1.37 8.40 13.76
C ASN A 150 -0.06 7.94 14.07
N ASP A 151 -0.87 7.65 13.04
CA ASP A 151 -2.23 7.14 13.22
C ASP A 151 -2.24 5.79 13.95
N ILE A 152 -1.33 4.88 13.57
CA ILE A 152 -1.21 3.57 14.23
C ILE A 152 -0.80 3.73 15.69
N GLU A 153 0.17 4.61 15.98
CA GLU A 153 0.61 4.89 17.35
C GLU A 153 -0.50 5.51 18.18
N TYR A 154 -1.27 6.44 17.61
CA TYR A 154 -2.43 7.04 18.24
C TYR A 154 -3.46 5.97 18.62
N TRP A 155 -3.90 5.16 17.66
CA TRP A 155 -4.90 4.12 17.92
C TRP A 155 -4.41 3.05 18.89
N LYS A 156 -3.12 2.70 18.83
CA LYS A 156 -2.51 1.81 19.82
C LYS A 156 -2.63 2.41 21.23
N SER A 157 -2.32 3.70 21.39
CA SER A 157 -2.40 4.37 22.68
C SER A 157 -3.84 4.41 23.21
N GLU A 158 -4.81 4.69 22.35
CA GLU A 158 -6.23 4.72 22.69
C GLU A 158 -6.72 3.33 23.14
N LEU A 159 -6.33 2.27 22.42
CA LEU A 159 -6.66 0.89 22.78
C LEU A 159 -6.03 0.48 24.12
N CYS A 160 -4.81 0.90 24.42
CA CYS A 160 -4.19 0.65 25.71
C CYS A 160 -4.94 1.35 26.85
N ILE A 161 -5.34 2.61 26.66
CA ILE A 161 -6.12 3.36 27.65
C ILE A 161 -7.45 2.66 27.93
N GLU A 162 -8.17 2.25 26.88
CA GLU A 162 -9.45 1.56 27.02
C GLU A 162 -9.30 0.19 27.67
N LEU A 163 -8.26 -0.57 27.30
CA LEU A 163 -7.94 -1.84 27.95
C LEU A 163 -7.71 -1.67 29.45
N ASP A 164 -6.93 -0.68 29.85
CA ASP A 164 -6.67 -0.40 31.26
C ASP A 164 -7.96 0.02 32.00
N ALA A 165 -8.87 0.76 31.33
CA ALA A 165 -10.17 1.10 31.87
C ALA A 165 -11.05 -0.14 32.10
N MET A 166 -11.12 -1.03 31.11
CA MET A 166 -11.86 -2.29 31.22
C MET A 166 -11.30 -3.20 32.32
N ILE A 167 -9.97 -3.27 32.47
CA ILE A 167 -9.34 -4.05 33.55
C ILE A 167 -9.76 -3.49 34.92
N ARG A 168 -9.73 -2.16 35.10
CA ARG A 168 -10.18 -1.52 36.35
C ARG A 168 -11.64 -1.82 36.65
N GLU A 169 -12.52 -1.70 35.65
CA GLU A 169 -13.94 -2.00 35.82
C GLU A 169 -14.17 -3.48 36.17
N THR A 170 -13.50 -4.40 35.46
CA THR A 170 -13.58 -5.84 35.72
C THR A 170 -13.18 -6.17 37.16
N ASN A 171 -12.08 -5.59 37.65
CA ASN A 171 -11.64 -5.78 39.03
C ASN A 171 -12.65 -5.21 40.03
N SER A 172 -13.20 -4.03 39.76
CA SER A 172 -14.24 -3.42 40.61
C SER A 172 -15.49 -4.30 40.68
N LEU A 173 -15.93 -4.88 39.56
CA LEU A 173 -17.07 -5.78 39.52
C LEU A 173 -16.79 -7.09 40.26
N ALA A 174 -15.58 -7.65 40.11
CA ALA A 174 -15.17 -8.86 40.83
C ALA A 174 -15.16 -8.63 42.36
N ASP A 175 -14.70 -7.46 42.82
CA ASP A 175 -14.74 -7.09 44.23
C ASP A 175 -16.19 -6.94 44.74
N MET A 176 -17.06 -6.35 43.93
CA MET A 176 -18.49 -6.24 44.27
C MET A 176 -19.17 -7.61 44.32
N GLN A 177 -18.88 -8.49 43.37
CA GLN A 177 -19.37 -9.86 43.38
C GLN A 177 -18.98 -10.57 44.66
N LYS A 178 -17.68 -10.54 45.03
CA LYS A 178 -17.18 -11.16 46.26
C LYS A 178 -17.87 -10.61 47.52
N ARG A 179 -18.14 -9.30 47.55
CA ARG A 179 -18.87 -8.66 48.65
C ARG A 179 -20.31 -9.15 48.74
N LEU A 180 -21.00 -9.29 47.61
CA LEU A 180 -22.38 -9.79 47.56
C LEU A 180 -22.46 -11.27 47.95
N GLU A 181 -21.54 -12.10 47.46
CA GLU A 181 -21.44 -13.52 47.84
C GLU A 181 -21.22 -13.67 49.36
N ARG A 182 -20.36 -12.83 49.94
CA ARG A 182 -20.16 -12.80 51.39
C ARG A 182 -21.41 -12.34 52.13
N ALA A 183 -22.06 -11.26 51.69
CA ALA A 183 -23.29 -10.78 52.32
C ALA A 183 -24.40 -11.84 52.28
N LEU A 184 -24.53 -12.56 51.16
CA LEU A 184 -25.45 -13.68 51.03
C LEU A 184 -25.13 -14.79 52.03
N ALA A 185 -23.86 -15.22 52.11
CA ALA A 185 -23.42 -16.22 53.07
C ALA A 185 -23.66 -15.80 54.53
N ASP A 186 -23.43 -14.52 54.85
CA ASP A 186 -23.68 -13.95 56.18
C ASP A 186 -25.19 -13.94 56.53
N THR A 187 -26.09 -13.82 55.53
CA THR A 187 -27.56 -13.88 55.74
C THR A 187 -28.15 -15.28 55.86
N GLU A 188 -27.47 -16.30 55.32
CA GLU A 188 -27.94 -17.69 55.30
C GLU A 188 -28.09 -18.27 56.72
N GLY A 189 -27.13 -18.01 57.61
CA GLY A 189 -27.17 -18.49 59.00
C GLY A 189 -28.39 -17.96 59.79
N PRO A 190 -28.58 -16.62 59.86
CA PRO A 190 -29.77 -16.02 60.47
C PRO A 190 -31.09 -16.53 59.86
N PHE A 191 -31.16 -16.70 58.54
CA PHE A 191 -32.33 -17.26 57.87
C PHE A 191 -32.65 -18.68 58.36
N GLN A 192 -31.65 -19.56 58.42
CA GLN A 192 -31.83 -20.93 58.91
C GLN A 192 -32.28 -20.98 60.38
N VAL A 193 -31.77 -20.06 61.22
CA VAL A 193 -32.19 -19.94 62.62
C VAL A 193 -33.66 -19.51 62.69
N ALA A 194 -34.05 -18.47 61.95
CA ALA A 194 -35.42 -17.99 61.91
C ALA A 194 -36.40 -19.08 61.45
N HIS A 195 -36.03 -19.82 60.39
CA HIS A 195 -36.80 -20.94 59.88
C HIS A 195 -36.96 -22.06 60.93
N LYS A 196 -35.87 -22.45 61.62
CA LYS A 196 -35.93 -23.45 62.72
C LYS A 196 -36.80 -22.97 63.89
N CYS A 197 -36.70 -21.69 64.26
CA CYS A 197 -37.52 -21.11 65.32
C CYS A 197 -39.01 -21.17 64.97
N LEU A 198 -39.38 -20.88 63.72
CA LEU A 198 -40.76 -21.01 63.25
C LEU A 198 -41.25 -22.46 63.32
N LEU A 199 -40.49 -23.42 62.79
CA LEU A 199 -40.84 -24.85 62.86
C LEU A 199 -40.99 -25.36 64.29
N ASN A 200 -40.21 -24.84 65.24
CA ASN A 200 -40.35 -25.21 66.65
C ASN A 200 -41.65 -24.65 67.26
N ARG A 201 -42.06 -23.46 66.83
CA ARG A 201 -43.30 -22.81 67.29
C ARG A 201 -44.54 -23.51 66.77
N GLU A 202 -44.51 -24.05 65.55
CA GLU A 202 -45.59 -24.86 64.97
C GLU A 202 -45.83 -26.18 65.74
N LYS A 203 -44.85 -26.64 66.53
CA LYS A 203 -44.97 -27.84 67.37
C LYS A 203 -45.62 -27.59 68.73
N ARG A 204 -45.97 -26.34 69.06
CA ARG A 204 -46.70 -26.01 70.30
C ARG A 204 -48.09 -26.69 70.26
N MET A 205 -48.62 -27.07 71.41
CA MET A 205 -49.86 -27.85 71.50
C MET A 205 -50.90 -27.15 72.39
N GLY A 206 -52.18 -27.38 72.09
CA GLY A 206 -53.28 -26.84 72.89
C GLY A 206 -53.32 -25.31 72.86
N ILE A 207 -53.46 -24.69 74.02
CA ILE A 207 -53.57 -23.23 74.15
C ILE A 207 -52.27 -22.48 73.81
N ASP A 208 -51.13 -23.17 73.77
CA ASP A 208 -49.82 -22.56 73.48
C ASP A 208 -49.56 -22.40 71.97
N LEU A 209 -50.39 -23.03 71.11
CA LEU A 209 -50.34 -22.83 69.66
C LEU A 209 -51.01 -21.50 69.29
N VAL A 210 -50.22 -20.42 69.35
CA VAL A 210 -50.70 -19.05 69.17
C VAL A 210 -49.84 -18.32 68.14
N ASN A 211 -50.49 -17.61 67.22
CA ASN A 211 -49.88 -16.68 66.28
C ASN A 211 -49.44 -15.38 66.98
N ASP A 212 -48.38 -15.47 67.76
CA ASP A 212 -47.80 -14.34 68.47
C ASP A 212 -47.03 -13.37 67.54
N ASP A 213 -46.67 -12.20 68.05
CA ASP A 213 -46.02 -11.16 67.24
C ASP A 213 -44.62 -11.57 66.77
N VAL A 214 -43.93 -12.44 67.50
CA VAL A 214 -42.63 -12.96 67.07
C VAL A 214 -42.81 -13.95 65.91
N GLU A 215 -43.91 -14.71 65.87
CA GLU A 215 -44.22 -15.61 64.76
C GLU A 215 -44.45 -14.84 63.47
N LYS A 216 -45.22 -13.74 63.56
CA LYS A 216 -45.43 -12.82 62.44
C LYS A 216 -44.11 -12.25 61.92
N GLN A 217 -43.22 -11.82 62.82
CA GLN A 217 -41.91 -11.28 62.43
C GLN A 217 -40.99 -12.35 61.81
N LEU A 218 -41.00 -13.58 62.34
CA LEU A 218 -40.24 -14.69 61.77
C LEU A 218 -40.72 -15.02 60.35
N ILE A 219 -42.04 -15.06 60.12
CA ILE A 219 -42.63 -15.26 58.79
C ILE A 219 -42.15 -14.17 57.84
N THR A 220 -42.26 -12.89 58.22
CA THR A 220 -41.78 -11.76 57.40
C THR A 220 -40.29 -11.86 57.07
N LEU A 221 -39.47 -12.43 57.96
CA LEU A 221 -38.03 -12.56 57.76
C LEU A 221 -37.65 -13.72 56.82
N ILE A 222 -38.50 -14.75 56.72
CA ILE A 222 -38.24 -15.92 55.86
C ILE A 222 -39.00 -15.89 54.52
N THR A 223 -40.03 -15.05 54.39
CA THR A 223 -40.70 -14.83 53.09
C THR A 223 -40.12 -13.60 52.40
N PRO A 224 -39.65 -13.74 51.14
CA PRO A 224 -39.07 -12.64 50.36
C PRO A 224 -40.08 -11.57 49.95
#